data_AF-A0A6L8DVC4-F1
#
_entry.id   AF-A0A6L8DVC4-F1
#
_cell.length_a   1.000
_cell.length_b   1.000
_cell.length_c   1.000
_cell.angle_alpha   90.00
_cell.angle_beta   90.00
_cell.angle_gamma   90.00
#
_symmetry.space_group_name_H-M   'P 1'
#
loop_
_entity.id
_entity.type
_entity.pdbx_description
1 polymer ?
#
loop_
_entity_poly.entity_id
_entity_poly.type
_entity_poly.pdbx_seq_one_letter_code
_entity_poly.pdbx_strand_id
1 'polypeptide(L)' 'MPTNRTAYKYHFKLGNRIVHTGITGDIDRREAEHQQKPGWERGHIFQVGNRTTRAAALEWENEQREKGKPTGP' A
#
# COMPACT_ATOMS: atom_id res chain seq x y z
N MET A 1 24.16 -7.86 3.63
CA MET A 1 23.14 -6.92 4.17
C MET A 1 21.91 -7.72 4.50
N PRO A 2 21.35 -7.67 5.73
CA PRO A 2 20.19 -8.48 6.07
C PRO A 2 19.03 -8.13 5.14
N THR A 3 18.58 -9.12 4.38
CA THR A 3 17.41 -9.11 3.49
C THR A 3 16.13 -9.11 4.32
N ASN A 4 16.04 -8.15 5.25
CA ASN A 4 14.96 -8.11 6.20
C ASN A 4 13.69 -7.69 5.45
N ARG A 5 12.75 -8.64 5.32
CA ARG A 5 11.46 -8.43 4.68
C ARG A 5 10.65 -7.52 5.60
N THR A 6 10.79 -6.22 5.42
CA THR A 6 10.14 -5.22 6.29
C THR A 6 8.94 -4.57 5.62
N ALA A 7 8.84 -4.64 4.30
CA ALA A 7 7.82 -3.92 3.54
C ALA A 7 6.61 -4.81 3.23
N TYR A 8 5.43 -4.30 3.54
CA TYR A 8 4.15 -4.80 3.09
C TYR A 8 3.69 -4.02 1.86
N LYS A 9 3.10 -4.73 0.93
CA LYS A 9 2.45 -4.18 -0.26
C LYS A 9 0.96 -4.12 0.01
N TYR A 10 0.29 -3.04 -0.36
CA TYR A 10 -1.13 -2.91 -0.05
C TYR A 10 -1.94 -2.08 -1.05
N HIS A 11 -3.24 -2.36 -1.10
CA HIS A 11 -4.25 -1.56 -1.77
C HIS A 11 -5.19 -0.96 -0.74
N PHE A 12 -5.24 0.37 -0.65
CA PHE A 12 -6.29 1.05 0.08
C PHE A 12 -7.56 1.08 -0.78
N LYS A 13 -8.60 0.43 -0.28
CA LYS A 13 -9.89 0.35 -0.96
C LYS A 13 -10.92 1.16 -0.20
N LEU A 14 -11.68 1.95 -0.94
CA LEU A 14 -12.88 2.61 -0.45
C LEU A 14 -14.09 1.87 -1.04
N GLY A 15 -14.70 1.01 -0.23
CA GLY A 15 -15.70 0.04 -0.72
C GLY A 15 -15.10 -0.90 -1.77
N ASN A 16 -15.64 -0.88 -2.99
CA ASN A 16 -15.21 -1.74 -4.09
C ASN A 16 -14.13 -1.13 -5.01
N ARG A 17 -13.65 0.09 -4.69
CA ARG A 17 -12.69 0.82 -5.52
C ARG A 17 -11.33 0.92 -4.85
N ILE A 18 -10.26 0.60 -5.58
CA ILE A 18 -8.89 0.90 -5.15
C ILE A 18 -8.66 2.40 -5.35
N VAL A 19 -8.43 3.13 -4.27
CA VAL A 19 -8.17 4.58 -4.32
C VAL A 19 -6.70 4.91 -4.09
N HIS A 20 -5.96 4.00 -3.46
CA HIS A 20 -4.53 4.15 -3.27
C HIS A 20 -3.82 2.80 -3.22
N THR A 21 -2.57 2.79 -3.66
CA THR A 21 -1.72 1.62 -3.66
C THR A 21 -0.32 2.06 -3.27
N GLY A 22 0.32 1.29 -2.39
CA GLY A 22 1.69 1.58 -2.02
C GLY A 22 2.29 0.54 -1.11
N ILE A 23 3.46 0.89 -0.55
CA ILE A 23 4.20 0.04 0.37
C ILE A 23 4.34 0.67 1.75
N THR A 24 4.28 -0.14 2.80
CA THR A 24 4.47 0.33 4.18
C THR A 24 5.17 -0.71 5.03
N GLY A 25 5.94 -0.28 6.03
CA GLY A 25 6.47 -1.17 7.06
C GLY A 25 5.43 -1.56 8.11
N ASP A 26 4.39 -0.74 8.24
CA ASP A 26 3.37 -0.81 9.27
C ASP A 26 1.99 -0.51 8.65
N ILE A 27 1.11 -1.51 8.60
CA ILE A 27 -0.19 -1.42 7.93
C ILE A 27 -1.19 -0.66 8.79
N ASP A 28 -1.20 -0.92 10.10
CA ASP A 28 -2.16 -0.36 11.05
C ASP A 28 -2.04 1.16 11.13
N ARG A 29 -0.82 1.67 11.36
CA ARG A 29 -0.54 3.11 11.36
C ARG A 29 -0.92 3.74 10.02
N ARG A 30 -0.62 3.07 8.91
CA ARG A 30 -0.86 3.61 7.57
C ARG A 30 -2.35 3.65 7.23
N GLU A 31 -3.14 2.72 7.73
CA GLU A 31 -4.60 2.73 7.58
C GLU A 31 -5.19 3.92 8.35
N ALA A 32 -4.80 4.10 9.61
CA ALA A 32 -5.24 5.23 10.42
C ALA A 32 -4.91 6.58 9.76
N GLU A 33 -3.69 6.75 9.22
CA GLU A 33 -3.31 7.96 8.48
C GLU A 33 -4.14 8.18 7.22
N HIS A 34 -4.58 7.12 6.55
CA HIS A 34 -5.45 7.24 5.38
C HIS A 34 -6.90 7.55 5.74
N GLN A 35 -7.42 6.93 6.80
CA GLN A 35 -8.78 7.19 7.30
C GLN A 35 -8.94 8.61 7.83
N GLN A 36 -7.86 9.26 8.28
CA GLN A 36 -7.88 10.67 8.65
C GLN A 36 -8.07 11.62 7.45
N LYS A 37 -7.93 11.16 6.21
CA LYS A 37 -8.14 12.01 5.03
C LYS A 37 -9.64 12.16 4.72
N PRO A 38 -10.09 13.38 4.38
CA PRO A 38 -11.50 13.62 4.04
C PRO A 38 -11.92 12.78 2.84
N GLY A 39 -13.00 12.02 3.00
CA GLY A 39 -13.52 11.10 1.98
C GLY A 39 -12.85 9.73 1.94
N TRP A 40 -11.85 9.46 2.79
CA TRP A 40 -11.16 8.16 2.91
C TRP A 40 -11.45 7.46 4.24
N GLU A 41 -12.30 8.05 5.07
CA GLU A 41 -12.67 7.63 6.43
C GLU A 41 -13.20 6.19 6.50
N ARG A 42 -13.88 5.74 5.45
CA ARG A 42 -14.45 4.37 5.36
C ARG A 42 -13.56 3.41 4.57
N GLY A 43 -12.36 3.84 4.20
CA GLY A 43 -11.43 3.02 3.45
C GLY A 43 -10.64 2.09 4.35
N HIS A 44 -10.20 0.97 3.78
CA HIS A 44 -9.36 -0.02 4.47
C HIS A 44 -8.17 -0.42 3.61
N ILE A 45 -7.05 -0.70 4.26
CA ILE A 45 -5.85 -1.26 3.66
C ILE A 45 -6.03 -2.76 3.49
N PHE A 46 -5.91 -3.22 2.25
CA PHE A 46 -5.84 -4.64 1.90
C PHE A 46 -4.42 -5.02 1.56
N GLN A 47 -3.81 -5.86 2.39
CA GLN A 47 -2.47 -6.38 2.12
C GLN A 47 -2.46 -7.26 0.86
N VAL A 48 -1.43 -7.10 0.04
CA VAL A 48 -1.22 -7.82 -1.21
C VAL A 48 -0.07 -8.80 -1.05
N GLY A 49 -0.41 -10.06 -0.79
CA GLY A 49 0.55 -11.16 -0.67
C GLY A 49 1.44 -11.04 0.57
N ASN A 50 2.64 -11.63 0.48
CA ASN A 50 3.58 -11.72 1.59
C ASN A 50 4.46 -10.46 1.74
N ARG A 51 5.02 -10.27 2.94
CA ARG A 51 6.02 -9.26 3.26
C ARG A 51 7.29 -9.48 2.43
N THR A 52 7.81 -8.41 1.83
CA THR A 52 8.95 -8.48 0.90
C THR A 52 10.07 -7.53 1.34
N THR A 53 11.21 -7.59 0.65
CA THR A 53 12.27 -6.59 0.78
C THR A 53 11.81 -5.25 0.23
N ARG A 54 12.33 -4.14 0.77
CA ARG A 54 11.96 -2.80 0.30
C ARG A 54 12.16 -2.62 -1.21
N ALA A 55 13.22 -3.20 -1.78
CA ALA A 55 13.48 -3.16 -3.21
C ALA A 55 12.35 -3.82 -4.02
N ALA A 56 12.01 -5.08 -3.69
CA ALA A 56 10.94 -5.79 -4.38
C ALA A 56 9.55 -5.16 -4.16
N ALA A 57 9.33 -4.50 -3.02
CA ALA A 57 8.11 -3.75 -2.76
C ALA A 57 8.04 -2.50 -3.65
N LEU A 58 9.15 -1.79 -3.83
CA LEU A 58 9.25 -0.61 -4.70
C LEU A 58 9.04 -1.00 -6.18
N GLU A 59 9.65 -2.10 -6.62
CA GLU A 59 9.44 -2.66 -7.97
C GLU A 59 7.95 -2.96 -8.20
N TRP A 60 7.30 -3.61 -7.22
CA TRP A 60 5.86 -3.86 -7.30
C TRP A 60 5.05 -2.57 -7.39
N GLU A 61 5.38 -1.54 -6.61
CA GLU A 61 4.70 -0.24 -6.67
C GLU A 61 4.85 0.42 -8.04
N ASN A 62 6.04 0.35 -8.64
CA ASN A 62 6.29 0.80 -10.00
C ASN A 62 5.42 0.02 -11.01
N GLU A 63 5.34 -1.31 -10.90
CA GLU A 63 4.45 -2.10 -11.75
C GLU A 63 2.98 -1.70 -11.59
N GLN A 64 2.54 -1.32 -10.38
CA GLN A 64 1.17 -0.84 -10.17
C GLN A 64 0.94 0.50 -10.87
N ARG A 65 1.95 1.38 -10.88
CA ARG A 65 1.93 2.65 -11.63
C ARG A 65 1.85 2.42 -13.13
N GLU A 66 2.63 1.48 -13.67
CA GLU A 66 2.59 1.09 -15.09
C GLU A 66 1.23 0.48 -15.48
N LYS A 67 0.59 -0.25 -14.55
CA LYS A 67 -0.78 -0.78 -14.72
C LYS A 67 -1.86 0.29 -14.55
N GLY A 68 -1.50 1.56 -14.37
CA GLY A 68 -2.43 2.68 -14.24
C GLY A 68 -3.21 2.72 -12.92
N LYS A 69 -2.74 2.02 -11.87
CA LYS A 69 -3.38 2.11 -10.55
C LYS A 69 -3.01 3.42 -9.85
N PRO A 70 -3.89 3.94 -8.98
CA PRO A 70 -3.57 5.13 -8.19
C PRO A 70 -2.50 4.77 -7.15
N THR A 71 -1.24 5.08 -7.47
CA THR A 71 -0.08 4.98 -6.58
C THR A 71 0.22 6.36 -5.97
N GLY A 72 0.66 6.39 -4.72
CA GLY A 72 1.01 7.64 -4.04
C GLY A 72 2.30 8.29 -4.54
N PRO A 73 2.43 9.62 -4.47
CA PRO A 73 3.73 10.28 -4.32
C PRO A 73 4.34 10.02 -2.93
#